data_AF-A0A3D2UC33-F1
#
_entry.id   AF-A0A3D2UC33-F1
#
_cell.length_a   1.000
_cell.length_b   1.000
_cell.length_c   1.000
_cell.angle_alpha   90.00
_cell.angle_beta   90.00
_cell.angle_gamma   90.00
#
_symmetry.space_group_name_H-M   'P 1'
#
loop_
_entity.id
_entity.type
_entity.pdbx_description
1 polymer ?
#
loop_
_entity_poly.entity_id
_entity_poly.type
_entity_poly.pdbx_seq_one_letter_code
_entity_poly.pdbx_strand_id
1 'polypeptide(L)'
;VPVADFSADQKTLARKVMADVLAPFRKADVQECMKLIEAQFDQLHFAYYQNLDIGNDRVWDVWQVEGPSMVWYFRGIPHVHTWVNIRKPV
;
A
#
# COMPACT_ATOMS: atom_id res chain seq x y z
N VAL A 1 9.80 0.44 -5.47
CA VAL A 1 9.45 0.20 -6.88
C VAL A 1 8.32 1.15 -7.25
N PRO A 2 8.54 2.09 -8.19
CA PRO A 2 7.51 3.02 -8.65
C PRO A 2 6.36 2.28 -9.34
N VAL A 3 5.12 2.64 -9.02
CA VAL A 3 3.94 2.08 -9.70
C VAL A 3 3.90 2.51 -11.17
N ALA A 4 4.46 3.66 -11.53
CA ALA A 4 4.62 4.09 -12.92
C ALA A 4 5.30 3.03 -13.81
N ASP A 5 6.26 2.28 -13.26
CA ASP A 5 7.05 1.28 -13.98
C ASP A 5 6.38 -0.10 -14.05
N PHE A 6 5.22 -0.27 -13.39
CA PHE A 6 4.49 -1.53 -13.41
C PHE A 6 3.83 -1.79 -14.76
N SER A 7 3.81 -3.06 -15.18
CA SER A 7 2.98 -3.52 -16.28
C SER A 7 1.48 -3.37 -15.98
N ALA A 8 0.62 -3.47 -16.99
CA ALA A 8 -0.82 -3.27 -16.82
C ALA A 8 -1.46 -4.26 -15.84
N ASP A 9 -1.02 -5.53 -15.87
CA ASP A 9 -1.44 -6.57 -14.93
C ASP A 9 -0.93 -6.30 -13.52
N GLN A 10 0.32 -5.86 -13.36
CA GLN A 10 0.87 -5.43 -12.06
C GLN A 10 0.11 -4.24 -11.48
N LYS A 11 -0.25 -3.24 -12.29
CA LYS A 11 -1.11 -2.12 -11.87
C LYS A 11 -2.50 -2.59 -11.43
N THR A 12 -3.06 -3.59 -12.11
CA THR A 12 -4.34 -4.20 -11.73
C THR A 12 -4.22 -4.89 -10.36
N LEU A 13 -3.15 -5.65 -10.14
CA LEU A 13 -2.87 -6.30 -8.87
C LEU A 13 -2.62 -5.29 -7.74
N ALA A 14 -1.88 -4.22 -8.00
CA ALA A 14 -1.62 -3.17 -7.01
C ALA A 14 -2.93 -2.49 -6.54
N ARG A 15 -3.88 -2.22 -7.45
CA ARG A 15 -5.22 -1.74 -7.07
C ARG A 15 -5.97 -2.75 -6.19
N LYS A 16 -5.88 -4.04 -6.53
CA LYS A 16 -6.47 -5.11 -5.71
C LYS A 16 -5.86 -5.16 -4.32
N VAL A 17 -4.53 -5.05 -4.21
CA VAL A 17 -3.84 -4.97 -2.90
C VAL A 17 -4.37 -3.80 -2.09
N MET A 18 -4.50 -2.61 -2.69
CA MET A 18 -5.02 -1.44 -1.97
C MET A 18 -6.47 -1.64 -1.51
N ALA A 19 -7.31 -2.26 -2.32
CA ALA A 19 -8.67 -2.60 -1.93
C ALA A 19 -8.72 -3.65 -0.80
N ASP A 20 -7.87 -4.68 -0.87
CA ASP A 20 -7.80 -5.76 0.12
C ASP A 20 -7.36 -5.23 1.50
N VAL A 21 -6.34 -4.37 1.55
CA VAL A 21 -5.87 -3.79 2.83
C VAL A 21 -6.88 -2.80 3.44
N LEU A 22 -7.75 -2.22 2.61
CA LEU A 22 -8.87 -1.38 3.05
C LEU A 22 -10.14 -2.17 3.41
N ALA A 23 -10.23 -3.45 3.09
CA ALA A 23 -11.43 -4.28 3.32
C ALA A 23 -11.95 -4.29 4.78
N PRO A 24 -11.13 -4.13 5.83
CA PRO A 24 -11.63 -4.05 7.20
C PRO A 24 -12.42 -2.78 7.54
N PHE A 25 -12.33 -1.72 6.71
CA PHE A 25 -13.00 -0.44 6.95
C PHE A 25 -14.42 -0.40 6.36
N ARG A 26 -15.22 0.59 6.76
CA ARG A 26 -16.60 0.73 6.24
C ARG A 26 -16.56 0.97 4.73
N LYS A 27 -17.51 0.38 4.01
CA LYS A 27 -17.61 0.51 2.54
C LYS A 27 -17.52 1.96 2.04
N ALA A 28 -18.15 2.91 2.71
CA ALA A 28 -18.08 4.32 2.34
C ALA A 28 -16.66 4.90 2.45
N ASP A 29 -15.91 4.54 3.50
CA ASP A 29 -14.53 4.98 3.69
C ASP A 29 -13.60 4.35 2.65
N VAL A 30 -13.79 3.06 2.36
CA VAL A 30 -13.04 2.35 1.32
C VAL A 30 -13.24 3.00 -0.04
N GLN A 31 -14.50 3.28 -0.40
CA GLN A 31 -14.82 3.93 -1.67
C GLN A 31 -14.19 5.31 -1.80
N GLU A 32 -14.17 6.10 -0.72
CA GLU A 32 -13.54 7.41 -0.73
C GLU A 32 -12.01 7.30 -0.82
N CYS A 33 -11.38 6.45 0.00
CA CYS A 33 -9.94 6.22 -0.05
C CYS A 33 -9.48 5.75 -1.42
N MET A 34 -10.22 4.83 -2.07
CA MET A 34 -9.87 4.34 -3.39
C MET A 34 -9.89 5.44 -4.47
N LYS A 35 -10.78 6.45 -4.37
CA LYS A 35 -10.72 7.61 -5.28
C LYS A 35 -9.46 8.45 -5.06
N LEU A 36 -9.08 8.67 -3.80
CA LEU A 36 -7.88 9.44 -3.44
C LEU A 36 -6.59 8.72 -3.82
N ILE A 37 -6.59 7.38 -3.75
CA ILE A 37 -5.50 6.53 -4.23
C ILE A 37 -5.41 6.62 -5.76
N GLU A 38 -6.52 6.45 -6.48
CA GLU A 38 -6.53 6.49 -7.94
C GLU A 38 -6.01 7.83 -8.48
N ALA A 39 -6.37 8.94 -7.82
CA ALA A 39 -5.92 10.29 -8.19
C ALA A 39 -4.39 10.50 -8.11
N GLN A 40 -3.66 9.63 -7.42
CA GLN A 40 -2.19 9.69 -7.30
C GLN A 40 -1.53 8.35 -7.63
N PHE A 41 -2.23 7.42 -8.27
CA PHE A 41 -1.83 6.01 -8.34
C PHE A 41 -0.46 5.79 -8.97
N ASP A 42 -0.18 6.45 -10.10
CA ASP A 42 1.11 6.33 -10.78
C ASP A 42 2.28 7.01 -10.03
N GLN A 43 1.99 7.82 -9.02
CA GLN A 43 2.99 8.47 -8.15
C GLN A 43 3.33 7.60 -6.93
N LEU A 44 2.64 6.47 -6.75
CA LEU A 44 2.88 5.58 -5.62
C LEU A 44 4.15 4.74 -5.82
N HIS A 45 4.74 4.33 -4.70
CA HIS A 45 5.92 3.50 -4.64
C HIS A 45 5.69 2.36 -3.65
N PHE A 46 5.94 1.12 -4.08
CA PHE A 46 5.90 -0.07 -3.23
C PHE A 46 7.30 -0.40 -2.75
N ALA A 47 7.49 -0.53 -1.44
CA ALA A 47 8.76 -0.89 -0.82
C ALA A 47 8.56 -2.04 0.17
N TYR A 48 9.58 -2.88 0.29
CA TYR A 48 9.67 -3.91 1.32
C TYR A 48 11.05 -3.87 1.96
N TYR A 49 11.14 -4.26 3.22
CA TYR A 49 12.36 -4.14 4.02
C TYR A 49 13.01 -5.51 4.18
N GLN A 50 13.98 -5.83 3.33
CA GLN A 50 14.69 -7.12 3.30
C GLN A 50 15.33 -7.51 4.63
N ASN A 51 15.85 -6.55 5.37
CA ASN A 51 16.48 -6.77 6.68
C ASN A 51 15.49 -7.07 7.80
N LEU A 52 14.19 -7.12 7.49
CA LEU A 52 13.10 -7.42 8.41
C LEU A 52 12.24 -8.60 7.90
N ASP A 53 12.78 -9.43 6.99
CA ASP A 53 12.22 -10.71 6.55
C ASP A 53 12.28 -11.74 7.70
N ILE A 54 11.11 -12.21 8.12
CA ILE A 54 10.94 -13.11 9.25
C ILE A 54 10.97 -14.54 8.74
N GLY A 55 11.98 -15.31 9.19
CA GLY A 55 12.11 -16.70 8.77
C GLY A 55 12.82 -16.90 7.43
N ASN A 56 13.28 -15.82 6.78
CA ASN A 56 14.00 -15.83 5.50
C ASN A 56 13.19 -16.47 4.36
N ASP A 57 11.87 -16.37 4.39
CA ASP A 57 10.99 -16.92 3.37
C ASP A 57 10.69 -15.93 2.24
N ARG A 58 11.16 -14.68 2.39
CA ARG A 58 10.98 -13.55 1.45
C ARG A 58 9.53 -13.15 1.28
N VAL A 59 8.67 -13.49 2.24
CA VAL A 59 7.35 -12.90 2.38
C VAL A 59 7.50 -11.47 2.93
N TRP A 60 6.57 -10.60 2.55
CA TRP A 60 6.64 -9.19 2.93
C TRP A 60 6.13 -8.98 4.36
N ASP A 61 7.02 -9.10 5.35
CA ASP A 61 6.68 -8.89 6.77
C ASP A 61 6.63 -7.41 7.17
N VAL A 62 7.43 -6.60 6.50
CA VAL A 62 7.45 -5.15 6.66
C VAL A 62 7.49 -4.52 5.28
N TRP A 63 6.52 -3.66 5.01
CA TRP A 63 6.36 -3.03 3.70
C TRP A 63 5.70 -1.66 3.82
N GLN A 64 5.86 -0.87 2.75
CA GLN A 64 5.31 0.46 2.64
C GLN A 64 4.78 0.71 1.23
N VAL A 65 3.63 1.38 1.14
CA VAL A 65 3.15 2.02 -0.09
C VAL A 65 3.06 3.51 0.17
N GLU A 66 3.80 4.32 -0.58
CA GLU A 66 3.89 5.76 -0.34
C GLU A 66 3.79 6.58 -1.63
N GLY A 67 3.32 7.82 -1.48
CA GLY A 67 3.32 8.85 -2.50
C GLY A 67 3.18 10.23 -1.86
N PRO A 68 3.09 11.31 -2.66
CA PRO A 68 3.08 12.68 -2.12
C PRO A 68 1.92 12.99 -1.15
N SER A 69 0.82 12.23 -1.24
CA SER A 69 -0.38 12.42 -0.41
C SER A 69 -0.93 11.11 0.15
N MET A 70 -0.07 10.10 0.27
CA MET A 70 -0.43 8.81 0.84
C MET A 70 0.78 8.13 1.47
N VAL A 71 0.54 7.43 2.57
CA VAL A 71 1.48 6.47 3.12
C VAL A 71 0.70 5.37 3.84
N TRP A 72 1.07 4.14 3.54
CA TRP A 72 0.60 2.93 4.19
C TRP A 72 1.81 2.13 4.61
N TYR A 73 2.03 2.02 5.91
CA TYR A 73 3.14 1.28 6.48
C TYR A 73 2.60 0.09 7.27
N PHE A 74 3.14 -1.10 7.02
CA PHE A 74 2.83 -2.32 7.74
C PHE A 74 4.08 -2.92 8.35
N ARG A 75 3.97 -3.41 9.58
CA ARG A 75 5.03 -4.10 10.32
C ARG A 75 4.46 -5.26 11.12
N GLY A 76 4.93 -6.48 10.83
CA GLY A 76 4.44 -7.70 11.49
C GLY A 76 4.98 -8.00 12.89
N ILE A 77 6.18 -7.50 13.26
CA ILE A 77 6.84 -7.82 14.56
C ILE A 77 7.41 -6.60 15.28
N PRO A 78 7.51 -6.58 16.63
CA PRO A 78 7.12 -7.64 17.57
C PRO A 78 5.59 -7.72 17.80
N HIS A 79 4.87 -6.69 17.42
CA HIS A 79 3.41 -6.65 17.35
C HIS A 79 3.00 -6.17 15.97
N VAL A 80 1.83 -6.61 15.51
CA VAL A 80 1.29 -6.21 14.21
C VAL A 80 0.82 -4.76 14.30
N HIS A 81 1.50 -3.87 13.57
CA HIS A 81 1.15 -2.47 13.47
C HIS A 81 0.91 -2.08 12.02
N THR A 82 -0.09 -1.23 11.82
CA THR A 82 -0.34 -0.52 10.58
C THR A 82 -0.46 0.96 10.87
N TRP A 83 0.11 1.80 10.01
CA TRP A 83 -0.12 3.23 10.02
C TRP A 83 -0.52 3.68 8.61
N VAL A 84 -1.63 4.41 8.53
CA VAL A 84 -2.26 4.77 7.27
C VAL A 84 -2.61 6.25 7.28
N ASN A 85 -2.13 6.98 6.27
CA ASN A 85 -2.58 8.32 5.94
C ASN A 85 -2.89 8.37 4.45
N ILE A 86 -4.12 8.76 4.10
CA ILE A 86 -4.55 8.97 2.73
C ILE A 86 -5.25 10.31 2.70
N ARG A 87 -4.79 11.23 1.85
CA ARG A 87 -5.40 12.55 1.68
C ARG A 87 -5.48 12.89 0.20
N LYS A 88 -6.26 13.94 -0.09
CA LYS A 88 -6.36 14.51 -1.43
C LYS A 88 -4.97 14.98 -1.90
N PRO A 89 -4.54 14.61 -3.12
CA PRO A 89 -3.35 15.18 -3.75
C PRO A 89 -3.43 16.71 -3.82
N VAL A 90 -2.29 17.37 -3.59
CA VAL A 90 -2.13 18.83 -3.73
C VAL A 90 -1.72 19.15 -5.15
#